data_AF-A0A920TBW5-F1
#
_entry.id   AF-A0A920TBW5-F1
#
_cell.length_a   1.000
_cell.length_b   1.000
_cell.length_c   1.000
_cell.angle_alpha   90.00
_cell.angle_beta   90.00
_cell.angle_gamma   90.00
#
_symmetry.space_group_name_H-M   'P 1'
#
loop_
_entity.id
_entity.type
_entity.pdbx_description
1 polymer ?
#
loop_
_entity_poly.entity_id
_entity_poly.type
_entity_poly.pdbx_seq_one_letter_code
_entity_poly.pdbx_strand_id
1 'polypeptide(L)' 'MIAADKKLLILKTSGSLVLAGISPTRYQAMATAKVLTGTARALPALAGGRLYVHNSRTLKCLEVGRAAK' A
#
# COMPACT_ATOMS: atom_id res chain seq x y z
N MET A 1 2.37 4.15 -6.07
CA MET A 1 1.44 3.01 -6.16
C MET A 1 2.18 1.81 -6.71
N ILE A 2 1.77 0.59 -6.35
CA ILE A 2 2.40 -0.66 -6.80
C ILE A 2 1.31 -1.62 -7.28
N ALA A 3 1.52 -2.26 -8.43
CA ALA A 3 0.67 -3.33 -8.93
C ALA A 3 1.25 -4.69 -8.55
N ALA A 4 0.44 -5.56 -7.94
CA ALA A 4 0.81 -6.92 -7.58
C ALA A 4 -0.45 -7.79 -7.43
N ASP A 5 -0.38 -9.07 -7.82
CA ASP A 5 -1.48 -10.03 -7.64
C ASP A 5 -2.84 -9.53 -8.14
N LYS A 6 -2.85 -8.94 -9.35
CA LYS A 6 -4.04 -8.34 -10.01
C LYS A 6 -4.72 -7.21 -9.19
N LYS A 7 -4.00 -6.64 -8.23
CA LYS A 7 -4.46 -5.56 -7.34
C LYS A 7 -3.47 -4.40 -7.35
N LEU A 8 -3.94 -3.25 -6.90
CA LEU A 8 -3.15 -2.03 -6.69
C LEU A 8 -3.06 -1.72 -5.21
N LEU A 9 -1.84 -1.46 -4.75
CA LEU A 9 -1.54 -0.86 -3.46
C LEU A 9 -1.28 0.63 -3.66
N ILE A 10 -2.15 1.47 -3.12
CA ILE A 10 -2.14 2.92 -3.32
C ILE A 10 -1.93 3.60 -1.97
N LEU A 11 -0.71 4.07 -1.72
CA LEU A 11 -0.41 4.93 -0.57
C LEU A 11 -0.78 6.37 -0.92
N LYS A 12 -1.75 6.94 -0.20
CA LYS A 12 -2.16 8.34 -0.31
C LYS A 12 -1.24 9.22 0.54
N THR A 13 -1.11 10.49 0.16
CA THR A 13 -0.36 11.50 0.93
C THR A 13 -0.88 11.68 2.35
N SER A 14 -2.16 11.42 2.57
CA SER A 14 -2.78 11.40 3.90
C SER A 14 -2.27 10.27 4.80
N GLY A 15 -1.46 9.34 4.30
CA GLY A 15 -1.01 8.15 5.05
C GLY A 15 -2.01 6.99 5.07
N SER A 16 -3.09 7.09 4.28
CA SER A 16 -4.01 5.97 4.05
C SER A 16 -3.49 5.06 2.93
N LEU A 17 -3.50 3.75 3.17
CA LEU A 17 -3.23 2.73 2.17
C LEU A 17 -4.56 2.19 1.65
N VAL A 18 -4.73 2.17 0.33
CA VAL A 18 -5.90 1.60 -0.34
C VAL A 18 -5.48 0.38 -1.14
N LEU A 19 -6.24 -0.71 -0.98
CA LEU A 19 -6.22 -1.86 -1.87
C LEU A 19 -7.32 -1.67 -2.91
N ALA A 20 -6.97 -1.72 -4.19
CA ALA A 20 -7.94 -1.59 -5.29
C ALA A 20 -7.77 -2.72 -6.30
N GLY A 21 -8.84 -3.08 -7.00
CA GLY A 21 -8.78 -3.99 -8.13
C GLY A 21 -8.14 -3.32 -9.36
N ILE A 22 -7.38 -4.07 -10.15
CA ILE A 22 -6.89 -3.60 -11.45
C ILE A 22 -8.02 -3.75 -12.48
N SER A 23 -8.41 -2.65 -13.10
CA SER A 23 -9.32 -2.62 -14.25
C SER A 23 -8.97 -1.44 -15.17
N PRO A 24 -8.95 -1.65 -16.50
CA PRO A 24 -8.68 -0.57 -17.45
C PRO A 24 -9.87 0.37 -17.63
N THR A 25 -11.08 -0.03 -17.18
CA THR A 25 -12.32 0.73 -17.45
C THR A 25 -12.88 1.43 -16.23
N ARG A 26 -12.52 1.01 -15.01
CA ARG A 26 -13.02 1.63 -13.78
C ARG A 26 -12.06 1.49 -12.61
N TYR A 27 -12.16 2.43 -11.68
CA TYR A 27 -11.53 2.31 -10.37
C TYR A 27 -12.46 1.55 -9.40
N GLN A 28 -11.91 0.58 -8.66
CA GLN A 28 -12.66 -0.20 -7.68
C GLN A 28 -11.85 -0.37 -6.38
N ALA A 29 -12.11 0.46 -5.37
CA ALA A 29 -11.53 0.30 -4.05
C ALA A 29 -12.11 -0.95 -3.35
N MET A 30 -11.23 -1.78 -2.79
CA MET A 30 -11.60 -3.01 -2.08
C MET A 30 -11.47 -2.85 -0.56
N ALA A 31 -10.40 -2.20 -0.10
CA ALA A 31 -10.16 -1.95 1.33
C ALA A 31 -9.33 -0.68 1.52
N THR A 32 -9.46 -0.05 2.69
CA THR A 32 -8.64 1.10 3.09
C THR A 32 -8.20 0.96 4.54
N ALA A 33 -6.95 1.29 4.83
CA ALA A 33 -6.40 1.34 6.18
C ALA A 33 -5.56 2.59 6.39
N LYS A 34 -5.61 3.18 7.59
CA LYS A 34 -4.74 4.28 8.00
C LYS A 34 -3.42 3.68 8.51
N VAL A 35 -2.36 3.75 7.70
CA VAL A 35 -1.10 3.06 8.02
C VAL A 35 -0.03 4.01 8.56
N LEU A 36 -0.07 5.28 8.17
CA LEU A 36 0.84 6.32 8.67
C LEU A 36 0.05 7.52 9.20
N THR A 37 0.52 8.14 10.28
CA THR A 37 0.03 9.45 10.75
C THR A 37 0.90 10.55 10.16
N GLY A 38 0.30 11.69 9.76
CA GLY A 38 1.00 12.74 9.02
C GLY A 38 1.18 12.43 7.53
N THR A 39 2.00 13.22 6.85
CA THR A 39 2.12 13.22 5.39
C THR A 39 3.08 12.14 4.88
N ALA A 40 2.59 11.25 4.02
CA ALA A 40 3.41 10.23 3.35
C ALA A 40 3.77 10.69 1.93
N ARG A 41 5.02 11.13 1.72
CA ARG A 41 5.53 11.54 0.39
C ARG A 41 6.43 10.51 -0.27
N ALA A 42 7.02 9.62 0.53
CA ALA A 42 7.90 8.59 0.01
C ALA A 42 7.11 7.51 -0.74
N LEU A 43 7.68 7.01 -1.83
CA LEU A 43 7.11 5.89 -2.56
C LEU A 43 7.25 4.61 -1.72
N PRO A 44 6.21 3.77 -1.65
CA PRO A 44 6.31 2.49 -0.95
C PRO A 44 7.20 1.51 -1.73
N ALA A 45 7.68 0.46 -1.05
CA ALA A 45 8.39 -0.67 -1.66
C ALA A 45 7.70 -1.99 -1.29
N LEU A 46 7.62 -2.93 -2.24
CA LEU A 46 7.02 -4.25 -2.03
C LEU A 46 8.07 -5.32 -2.30
N ALA A 47 8.31 -6.21 -1.33
CA ALA A 47 9.21 -7.34 -1.48
C ALA A 47 8.77 -8.51 -0.59
N GLY A 48 8.72 -9.72 -1.14
CA GLY A 48 8.43 -10.93 -0.36
C GLY A 48 7.11 -10.89 0.43
N GLY A 49 6.05 -10.30 -0.13
CA GLY A 49 4.76 -10.16 0.55
C GLY A 49 4.73 -9.08 1.64
N ARG A 50 5.78 -8.27 1.77
CA ARG A 50 5.89 -7.17 2.74
C ARG A 50 5.91 -5.82 2.04
N LEU A 51 5.05 -4.92 2.49
CA LEU A 51 4.97 -3.54 2.02
C LEU A 51 5.65 -2.60 3.03
N TYR A 52 6.70 -1.93 2.57
CA TYR A 52 7.41 -0.92 3.32
C TYR A 52 6.83 0.44 2.98
N VAL A 53 6.36 1.14 4.02
CA VAL A 53 5.81 2.50 3.91
C VAL A 53 6.52 3.40 4.92
N HIS A 54 6.84 4.63 4.53
CA HIS A 54 7.40 5.58 5.47
C HIS A 54 7.03 7.04 5.21
N ASN A 55 7.23 7.85 6.23
CA ASN A 55 7.26 9.31 6.15
C ASN A 55 8.51 9.84 6.87
N SER A 56 8.53 11.12 7.23
CA SER A 56 9.67 11.75 7.90
C SER A 56 9.94 11.27 9.33
N ARG A 57 8.99 10.56 9.97
CA ARG A 57 9.08 10.16 11.38
C ARG A 57 8.89 8.67 11.62
N THR A 58 8.35 7.94 10.66
CA THR A 58 7.93 6.56 10.87
C THR A 58 8.17 5.74 9.61
N LEU A 59 8.78 4.57 9.80
CA LEU A 59 8.87 3.49 8.83
C LEU A 59 8.06 2.32 9.38
N LYS A 60 7.20 1.72 8.55
CA LYS A 60 6.45 0.51 8.88
C LYS A 60 6.64 -0.54 7.80
N CYS A 61 6.68 -1.79 8.23
CA CYS A 61 6.59 -2.97 7.38
C CYS A 61 5.23 -3.62 7.62
N LEU A 62 4.42 -3.74 6.56
CA LEU A 62 3.10 -4.34 6.61
C LEU A 62 3.14 -5.68 5.88
N GLU A 63 2.60 -6.71 6.49
CA GLU A 63 2.34 -7.97 5.77
C GLU A 63 1.11 -7.79 4.88
N VAL A 64 1.28 -8.03 3.58
CA VAL A 64 0.23 -7.85 2.56
C VAL A 64 0.10 -9.05 1.62
N GLY A 65 1.07 -9.96 1.65
CA GLY A 65 1.03 -11.26 0.97
C GLY A 65 0.92 -12.40 1.99
N ARG A 66 0.99 -13.65 1.52
CA ARG A 66 1.10 -14.79 2.44
C ARG A 66 2.46 -14.78 3.12
N ALA A 67 2.50 -14.99 4.44
CA ALA A 67 3.71 -15.44 5.11
C ALA A 67 4.30 -16.63 4.35
N ALA A 68 5.59 -16.58 4.04
CA ALA A 68 6.32 -17.77 3.62
C ALA A 68 6.13 -18.81 4.74
N LYS A 69 5.61 -19.99 4.38
CA LYS A 69 5.63 -21.15 5.26
C LYS A 69 7.07 -21.58 5.51
#